data_AF-A0A8X6YIS2-F1
#
_entry.id   AF-A0A8X6YIS2-F1
#
_cell.length_a   1.000
_cell.length_b   1.000
_cell.length_c   1.000
_cell.angle_alpha   90.00
_cell.angle_beta   90.00
_cell.angle_gamma   90.00
#
_symmetry.space_group_name_H-M   'P 1'
#
loop_
_entity.id
_entity.type
_entity.pdbx_description
1 polymer ?
#
loop_
_entity_poly.entity_id
_entity_poly.type
_entity_poly.pdbx_seq_one_letter_code
_entity_poly.pdbx_strand_id
1 'polypeptide(L)'
;CGKNLVDKGGRVINGKAVKPLNKYPWIVPVLINQQIKCGGVVISKNYVLTAAHCISMYCTRGGGVNEDFIQSTHRSPDHNDTID
;
A
#
# COMPACT_ATOMS: atom_id res chain seq x y z
N CYS A 1 -0.45 -7.81 -16.53
CA CYS A 1 0.22 -7.64 -15.22
C CYS A 1 0.29 -8.99 -14.51
N GLY A 2 1.02 -9.13 -13.40
CA GLY A 2 1.01 -10.38 -12.61
C GLY A 2 1.72 -11.59 -13.22
N LYS A 3 2.78 -11.40 -14.02
CA LYS A 3 3.58 -12.54 -14.52
C LYS A 3 4.29 -13.22 -13.35
N ASN A 4 3.88 -14.44 -13.02
CA ASN A 4 4.59 -15.30 -12.08
C ASN A 4 5.59 -16.16 -12.87
N LEU A 5 6.84 -15.71 -12.95
CA LEU A 5 7.96 -16.45 -13.54
C LEU A 5 8.48 -17.45 -12.50
N VAL A 6 7.67 -18.45 -12.16
CA VAL A 6 7.84 -19.36 -11.02
C VAL A 6 9.30 -19.79 -10.85
N ASP A 7 9.95 -19.25 -9.82
CA ASP A 7 10.99 -19.95 -9.08
C ASP A 7 10.27 -20.66 -7.93
N LYS A 8 10.45 -21.98 -7.79
CA LYS A 8 9.83 -22.79 -6.73
C LYS A 8 10.53 -22.51 -5.40
N GLY A 9 10.50 -21.26 -4.96
CA GLY A 9 11.03 -20.84 -3.68
C GLY A 9 10.34 -21.61 -2.56
N GLY A 10 11.13 -22.22 -1.68
CA GLY A 10 10.66 -22.88 -0.48
C GLY A 10 9.90 -21.91 0.45
N ARG A 11 9.30 -22.47 1.52
CA ARG A 11 8.55 -21.69 2.51
C ARG A 11 9.40 -20.54 3.05
N VAL A 12 8.94 -19.30 2.85
CA VAL A 12 9.58 -18.12 3.42
C VAL A 12 9.20 -17.99 4.89
N ILE A 13 10.17 -18.05 5.79
CA ILE A 13 10.01 -17.78 7.23
C ILE A 13 10.55 -16.38 7.51
N ASN A 14 9.84 -15.55 8.28
CA ASN A 14 10.18 -14.17 8.65
C ASN A 14 10.33 -13.14 7.52
N GLY A 15 10.34 -13.56 6.26
CA GLY A 15 10.45 -12.65 5.10
C GLY A 15 11.84 -12.03 4.95
N LYS A 16 11.95 -11.11 4.00
CA LYS A 16 13.15 -10.28 3.78
C LYS A 16 12.73 -8.88 3.38
N ALA A 17 13.48 -7.88 3.84
CA ALA A 17 13.31 -6.51 3.37
C ALA A 17 13.46 -6.45 1.85
N VAL A 18 12.55 -5.73 1.20
CA VAL A 18 12.53 -5.61 -0.25
C VAL A 18 13.67 -4.69 -0.70
N LYS A 19 14.51 -5.19 -1.61
CA LYS A 19 15.56 -4.43 -2.30
C LYS A 19 15.45 -4.65 -3.81
N PRO A 20 15.68 -3.63 -4.65
CA PRO A 20 15.83 -2.22 -4.28
C PRO A 20 14.53 -1.63 -3.74
N LEU A 21 14.61 -0.39 -3.24
CA LEU A 21 13.41 0.39 -2.94
C LEU A 21 12.50 0.44 -4.19
N ASN A 22 11.19 0.47 -3.98
CA ASN A 22 10.20 0.53 -5.06
C ASN A 22 10.13 -0.68 -6.01
N LYS A 23 10.64 -1.86 -5.59
CA LYS A 23 10.50 -3.11 -6.38
C LYS A 23 9.03 -3.51 -6.64
N TYR A 24 8.12 -3.13 -5.74
CA TYR A 24 6.69 -3.39 -5.85
C TYR A 24 5.91 -2.07 -5.77
N PRO A 25 5.93 -1.26 -6.85
CA PRO A 25 5.45 0.12 -6.83
C PRO A 25 3.92 0.25 -6.65
N TRP A 26 3.19 -0.84 -6.85
CA TRP A 26 1.74 -0.89 -6.66
C TRP A 26 1.32 -1.07 -5.19
N ILE A 27 2.25 -1.34 -4.26
CA ILE A 27 1.91 -1.49 -2.84
C ILE A 27 1.78 -0.12 -2.18
N VAL A 28 0.67 0.12 -1.49
CA VAL A 28 0.41 1.39 -0.79
C VAL A 28 -0.10 1.18 0.64
N PRO A 29 0.23 2.06 1.61
CA PRO A 29 -0.34 2.04 2.94
C PRO A 29 -1.76 2.61 2.92
N VAL A 30 -2.60 2.08 3.79
CA VAL A 30 -3.93 2.60 4.08
C VAL A 30 -3.91 3.24 5.45
N LEU A 31 -4.17 4.54 5.50
CA LEU A 31 -4.03 5.38 6.68
C LEU A 31 -5.39 5.69 7.31
N ILE A 32 -5.55 5.35 8.60
CA ILE A 32 -6.72 5.72 9.41
C ILE A 32 -6.20 6.60 10.55
N ASN A 33 -6.73 7.81 10.68
CA ASN A 33 -6.26 8.79 11.68
C ASN A 33 -4.73 9.02 11.59
N GLN A 34 -4.21 9.16 10.37
CA GLN A 34 -2.78 9.33 10.07
C GLN A 34 -1.87 8.16 10.49
N GLN A 35 -2.43 7.00 10.81
CA GLN A 35 -1.68 5.79 11.15
C GLN A 35 -1.88 4.70 10.12
N ILE A 36 -0.81 3.99 9.77
CA ILE A 36 -0.89 2.80 8.90
C ILE A 36 -1.71 1.72 9.62
N LYS A 37 -2.84 1.33 9.04
CA LYS A 37 -3.68 0.24 9.56
C LYS A 37 -3.67 -0.97 8.64
N CYS A 38 -3.66 -0.74 7.33
CA CYS A 38 -3.73 -1.79 6.33
C CYS A 38 -2.82 -1.49 5.14
N GLY A 39 -2.77 -2.42 4.19
CA GLY A 39 -2.19 -2.22 2.86
C GLY A 39 -3.26 -2.17 1.77
N GLY A 40 -2.87 -1.67 0.62
CA GLY A 40 -3.66 -1.65 -0.61
C GLY A 40 -2.79 -1.88 -1.84
N VAL A 41 -3.45 -2.09 -2.99
CA VAL A 41 -2.81 -2.30 -4.29
C VAL A 41 -3.38 -1.35 -5.32
N VAL A 42 -2.52 -0.58 -6.00
CA VAL A 42 -2.91 0.26 -7.13
C VAL A 42 -3.30 -0.63 -8.31
N ILE A 43 -4.56 -0.57 -8.74
CA ILE A 43 -5.09 -1.35 -9.87
C ILE A 43 -5.28 -0.50 -11.13
N SER A 44 -5.34 0.83 -10.98
CA SER A 44 -5.40 1.81 -12.06
C SER A 44 -4.98 3.18 -11.53
N LYS A 45 -4.83 4.17 -12.42
CA LYS A 45 -4.35 5.53 -12.09
C LYS A 45 -5.08 6.16 -10.90
N ASN A 46 -6.37 5.87 -10.76
CA ASN A 46 -7.23 6.48 -9.74
C ASN A 46 -7.88 5.45 -8.80
N TYR A 47 -7.44 4.19 -8.82
CA TYR A 47 -8.11 3.12 -8.09
C TYR A 47 -7.12 2.26 -7.32
N VAL A 48 -7.43 2.07 -6.03
CA VAL A 48 -6.69 1.21 -5.11
C VAL A 48 -7.65 0.17 -4.54
N LEU A 49 -7.23 -1.09 -4.62
CA LEU A 49 -7.92 -2.22 -4.02
C LEU A 49 -7.41 -2.45 -2.59
N THR A 50 -8.32 -2.60 -1.63
CA THR A 50 -8.01 -2.96 -0.24
C THR A 50 -9.13 -3.83 0.36
N ALA A 51 -8.96 -4.30 1.59
CA ALA A 51 -9.94 -5.12 2.27
C ALA A 51 -11.08 -4.28 2.86
N ALA A 52 -12.33 -4.75 2.73
CA ALA A 52 -13.50 -4.03 3.23
C ALA A 52 -13.44 -3.76 4.75
N HIS A 53 -12.90 -4.69 5.54
CA HIS A 53 -12.79 -4.50 6.99
C HIS A 53 -11.82 -3.37 7.40
N CYS A 54 -10.87 -3.01 6.54
CA CYS A 54 -9.99 -1.86 6.76
C CYS A 54 -10.75 -0.53 6.69
N ILE A 55 -11.91 -0.50 6.03
CA ILE A 55 -12.74 0.70 5.84
C ILE A 55 -14.14 0.59 6.46
N SER A 56 -14.44 -0.52 7.17
CA SER A 56 -15.78 -0.81 7.70
C SER A 56 -16.34 0.28 8.64
N MET A 57 -15.46 0.99 9.35
CA MET A 57 -15.83 2.09 10.24
C MET A 57 -16.28 3.36 9.49
N TYR A 58 -15.87 3.52 8.23
CA TYR A 58 -16.21 4.67 7.39
C TYR A 58 -17.53 4.44 6.66
N CYS A 59 -17.77 3.23 6.13
CA CYS A 59 -19.01 2.89 5.43
C CYS A 59 -20.26 2.86 6.33
N THR A 60 -20.09 2.52 7.62
CA THR A 60 -21.23 2.43 8.58
C THR A 60 -21.60 3.76 9.23
N ARG A 61 -20.73 4.77 9.14
CA ARG A 61 -20.94 6.10 9.78
C ARG A 61 -21.01 7.28 8.81
N GLY A 62 -21.06 7.04 7.50
CA GLY A 62 -21.01 8.15 6.53
C GLY A 62 -19.70 8.96 6.60
N GLY A 63 -18.62 8.35 7.12
CA GLY A 63 -17.30 8.96 7.12
C GLY A 63 -16.78 8.95 5.70
N GLY A 64 -16.63 10.13 5.08
CA GLY A 64 -16.00 10.25 3.78
C GLY A 64 -14.56 9.74 3.82
N VAL A 65 -14.14 9.03 2.77
CA VAL A 65 -12.72 8.81 2.48
C VAL A 65 -12.15 10.10 1.89
N ASN A 66 -11.06 10.62 2.44
CA ASN A 66 -10.34 11.75 1.87
C ASN A 66 -9.14 11.26 1.05
N GLU A 67 -8.55 12.12 0.22
CA GLU A 67 -7.37 11.76 -0.58
C GLU A 67 -6.16 11.36 0.29
N ASP A 68 -6.10 11.85 1.55
CA ASP A 68 -5.05 11.51 2.50
C ASP A 68 -5.13 10.07 3.04
N PHE A 69 -6.24 9.36 2.80
CA PHE A 69 -6.47 7.99 3.26
C PHE A 69 -5.51 6.97 2.61
N ILE A 70 -5.10 7.24 1.37
CA ILE A 70 -4.18 6.40 0.61
C ILE A 70 -3.03 7.29 0.15
N GLN A 71 -2.06 7.53 1.04
CA GLN A 71 -0.79 8.11 0.60
C GLN A 71 -0.07 7.06 -0.23
N SER A 72 0.10 7.32 -1.53
CA SER A 72 1.13 6.67 -2.33
C SER A 72 2.44 6.77 -1.56
N THR A 73 3.19 5.66 -1.46
CA THR A 73 4.36 5.40 -0.60
C THR A 73 5.58 6.33 -0.73
N HIS A 74 5.42 7.59 -1.11
CA HIS A 74 6.52 8.54 -1.27
C HIS A 74 6.86 9.32 -0.01
N ARG A 75 6.22 9.05 1.15
CA ARG A 75 6.62 9.67 2.42
C ARG A 75 7.82 8.91 3.00
N SER A 76 9.01 9.24 2.48
CA SER A 76 10.26 8.97 3.17
C SER A 76 10.25 9.71 4.52
N PRO A 77 10.62 9.07 5.65
CA PRO A 77 10.80 9.77 6.93
C PRO A 77 11.95 10.78 6.90
N ASP A 78 12.78 10.73 5.86
CA ASP A 78 13.83 11.69 5.57
C ASP A 78 13.29 12.72 4.56
N HIS A 79 13.11 13.96 5.00
CA HIS A 79 12.43 15.03 4.27
C HIS A 79 13.19 15.55 3.03
N ASN A 80 14.04 14.75 2.38
CA ASN A 80 14.95 15.24 1.33
C ASN A 80 15.02 14.42 0.02
N ASP A 81 14.14 13.45 -0.22
CA ASP A 81 14.09 12.78 -1.53
C ASP A 81 12.80 13.13 -2.27
N THR A 82 12.74 14.37 -2.78
CA THR A 82 11.94 14.69 -3.98
C THR A 82 12.70 14.16 -5.18
N ILE A 83 12.13 13.19 -5.89
CA ILE A 83 12.59 12.84 -7.23
C ILE A 83 11.41 13.04 -8.19
N ASP A 84 11.69 13.81 -9.25
CA ASP A 84 10.91 13.95 -10.48
C ASP A 84 10.35 12.63 -11.02
#